data_AF-A0A0K9URY4-F1
#
_entry.id   AF-A0A0K9URY4-F1
#
_cell.length_a   1.000
_cell.length_b   1.000
_cell.length_c   1.000
_cell.angle_alpha   90.00
_cell.angle_beta   90.00
_cell.angle_gamma   90.00
#
_symmetry.space_group_name_H-M   'P 1'
#
loop_
_entity.id
_entity.type
_entity.pdbx_description
1 polymer ?
#
loop_
_entity_poly.entity_id
_entity_poly.type
_entity_poly.pdbx_seq_one_letter_code
_entity_poly.pdbx_strand_id
1 'polypeptide(L)'
;MKPVPLPLVLLIAFFPSMNAFAESEINTTASFDPALCTQESQLNSALNQTTDLLTTVASLMVTCPENAVQIAALASNLNPSLTREIYLVLFSDVVDDQRVQLAVDAVRSIVQEQRADVVQAAIESAPQELAQAIVDAVAEAGLMDPTEIIIAAIAGGADPGSITEPTAAGIATPPPIALAPGLTNTFGTGNGNGGGTASPN
;
A
#
# COMPACT_ATOMS: atom_id res chain seq x y z
N MET A 1 2.37 47.89 71.57
CA MET A 1 1.29 47.53 70.61
C MET A 1 1.73 46.27 69.89
N LYS A 2 0.97 45.18 70.02
CA LYS A 2 1.34 43.82 69.60
C LYS A 2 0.09 43.18 68.99
N PRO A 3 0.06 42.76 67.71
CA PRO A 3 -1.01 41.96 67.19
C PRO A 3 -0.65 40.46 67.24
N VAL A 4 -1.57 39.69 67.81
CA VAL A 4 -1.68 38.22 67.84
C VAL A 4 -2.45 37.78 66.58
N PRO A 5 -2.24 36.56 66.03
CA PRO A 5 -2.58 36.21 64.66
C PRO A 5 -3.93 35.48 64.49
N LEU A 6 -4.45 35.55 63.25
CA LEU A 6 -5.34 34.67 62.47
C LEU A 6 -6.54 33.94 63.14
N PRO A 7 -7.67 33.82 62.41
CA PRO A 7 -7.80 32.64 61.54
C PRO A 7 -8.44 32.97 60.19
N LEU A 8 -7.76 32.62 59.10
CA LEU A 8 -8.38 32.47 57.79
C LEU A 8 -8.49 30.97 57.49
N VAL A 9 -9.72 30.58 57.20
CA VAL A 9 -10.21 29.22 57.01
C VAL A 9 -9.40 28.47 55.95
N LEU A 10 -8.92 27.29 56.35
CA LEU A 10 -8.26 26.29 55.53
C LEU A 10 -9.32 25.57 54.67
N LEU A 11 -9.35 25.83 53.37
CA LEU A 11 -10.14 25.05 52.41
C LEU A 11 -9.17 24.17 51.61
N ILE A 12 -8.96 22.95 52.11
CA ILE A 12 -8.24 21.89 51.39
C ILE A 12 -9.19 21.39 50.29
N ALA A 13 -8.96 21.83 49.06
CA ALA A 13 -9.51 21.15 47.89
C ALA A 13 -8.63 19.92 47.61
N PHE A 14 -9.18 18.75 47.91
CA PHE A 14 -8.72 17.45 47.42
C PHE A 14 -8.83 17.44 45.88
N PHE A 15 -7.72 17.60 45.17
CA PHE A 15 -7.64 17.22 43.76
C PHE A 15 -7.11 15.79 43.70
N PRO A 16 -7.90 14.80 43.24
CA PRO A 16 -7.32 13.56 42.77
C PRO A 16 -6.42 13.90 41.57
N SER A 17 -5.22 13.35 41.58
CA SER A 17 -4.25 13.38 40.48
C SER A 17 -4.89 12.84 39.21
N MET A 18 -5.52 13.72 38.44
CA MET A 18 -5.66 13.52 37.02
C MET A 18 -4.26 13.74 36.46
N ASN A 19 -3.67 12.67 35.92
CA ASN A 19 -2.60 12.80 34.95
C ASN A 19 -3.09 13.83 33.93
N ALA A 20 -2.55 15.05 34.02
CA ALA A 20 -2.59 15.97 32.92
C ALA A 20 -1.75 15.28 31.83
N PHE A 21 -2.43 14.48 31.00
CA PHE A 21 -2.03 14.41 29.61
C PHE A 21 -2.03 15.87 29.18
N ALA A 22 -0.84 16.45 29.07
CA ALA A 22 -0.67 17.63 28.28
C ALA A 22 -1.09 17.19 26.88
N GLU A 23 -2.38 17.37 26.60
CA GLU A 23 -2.91 17.53 25.28
C GLU A 23 -2.15 18.73 24.73
N SER A 24 -0.97 18.48 24.15
CA SER A 24 -0.59 19.28 23.00
C SER A 24 -1.79 19.13 22.08
N GLU A 25 -2.63 20.15 22.02
CA GLU A 25 -3.43 20.47 20.84
C GLU A 25 -2.44 20.41 19.67
N ILE A 26 -2.30 19.23 19.10
CA ILE A 26 -1.80 19.05 17.75
C ILE A 26 -2.79 19.87 16.96
N ASN A 27 -2.30 20.91 16.31
CA ASN A 27 -3.07 21.72 15.40
C ASN A 27 -3.51 20.82 14.24
N THR A 28 -4.59 20.06 14.43
CA THR A 28 -5.28 19.22 13.43
C THR A 28 -5.90 20.07 12.31
N THR A 29 -5.58 21.37 12.29
CA THR A 29 -6.01 22.40 11.35
C THR A 29 -4.84 23.23 10.84
N ALA A 30 -3.63 22.68 10.76
CA ALA A 30 -2.63 23.23 9.85
C ALA A 30 -3.09 22.97 8.41
N SER A 31 -4.10 23.71 7.97
CA SER A 31 -4.47 23.82 6.56
C SER A 31 -3.21 24.23 5.81
N PHE A 32 -2.67 23.31 5.03
CA PHE A 32 -1.58 23.65 4.14
C PHE A 32 -2.06 24.71 3.15
N ASP A 33 -1.20 25.67 2.83
CA ASP A 33 -1.48 26.63 1.76
C ASP A 33 -1.52 25.85 0.43
N PRO A 34 -2.61 25.93 -0.37
CA PRO A 34 -2.66 25.30 -1.68
C PRO A 34 -1.49 25.70 -2.61
N ALA A 35 -0.84 26.85 -2.36
CA ALA A 35 0.38 27.24 -3.07
C ALA A 35 1.53 26.22 -2.89
N LEU A 36 1.56 25.46 -1.78
CA LEU A 36 2.52 24.38 -1.53
C LEU A 36 2.40 23.25 -2.56
N CYS A 37 1.20 23.02 -3.08
CA CYS A 37 0.96 21.99 -4.10
C CYS A 37 1.75 22.25 -5.39
N THR A 38 2.17 23.48 -5.65
CA THR A 38 2.89 23.86 -6.88
C THR A 38 4.42 23.92 -6.71
N GLN A 39 4.92 23.79 -5.48
CA GLN A 39 6.34 23.95 -5.16
C GLN A 39 6.89 22.69 -4.49
N GLU A 40 7.48 21.79 -5.29
CA GLU A 40 8.06 20.52 -4.85
C GLU A 40 9.08 20.71 -3.70
N SER A 41 9.88 21.78 -3.73
CA SER A 41 10.87 22.07 -2.68
C SER A 41 10.23 22.39 -1.31
N GLN A 42 9.08 23.05 -1.31
CA GLN A 42 8.35 23.35 -0.08
C GLN A 42 7.60 22.11 0.42
N LEU A 43 7.06 21.30 -0.50
CA LEU A 43 6.43 20.02 -0.19
C LEU A 43 7.42 19.07 0.50
N ASN A 44 8.63 18.95 -0.06
CA ASN A 44 9.69 18.14 0.52
C ASN A 44 10.14 18.67 1.89
N SER A 45 10.23 19.99 2.04
CA SER A 45 10.58 20.61 3.33
C SER A 45 9.52 20.32 4.40
N ALA A 46 8.24 20.36 4.04
CA ALA A 46 7.13 20.05 4.94
C ALA A 46 7.16 18.58 5.40
N LEU A 47 7.39 17.65 4.46
CA LEU A 47 7.49 16.22 4.77
C LEU A 47 8.75 15.86 5.59
N ASN A 48 9.86 16.58 5.40
CA ASN A 48 11.11 16.29 6.10
C ASN A 48 11.17 16.89 7.53
N GLN A 49 10.39 17.95 7.79
CA GLN A 49 10.36 18.62 9.10
C GLN A 49 9.26 18.09 10.03
N THR A 50 8.43 17.16 9.56
CA THR A 50 7.32 16.66 10.34
C THR A 50 7.73 15.57 11.33
N THR A 51 7.11 15.58 12.51
CA THR A 51 7.19 14.51 13.51
C THR A 51 6.20 13.39 13.29
N ASP A 52 5.10 13.64 12.56
CA ASP A 52 4.09 12.65 12.20
C ASP A 52 3.85 12.68 10.69
N LEU A 53 4.56 11.79 9.99
CA LEU A 53 4.54 11.71 8.53
C LEU A 53 3.16 11.35 8.00
N LEU A 54 2.48 10.37 8.59
CA LEU A 54 1.22 9.87 8.06
C LEU A 54 0.11 10.92 8.16
N THR A 55 0.01 11.61 9.31
CA THR A 55 -0.96 12.71 9.49
C THR A 55 -0.68 13.87 8.53
N THR A 56 0.60 14.18 8.30
CA THR A 56 1.03 15.23 7.38
C THR A 56 0.70 14.86 5.93
N VAL A 57 0.98 13.63 5.51
CA VAL A 57 0.68 13.11 4.18
C VAL A 57 -0.82 13.14 3.92
N ALA A 58 -1.65 12.66 4.86
CA ALA A 58 -3.10 12.68 4.74
C ALA A 58 -3.62 14.12 4.51
N SER A 59 -3.14 15.06 5.33
CA SER A 59 -3.55 16.47 5.22
C SER A 59 -3.08 17.12 3.91
N LEU A 60 -1.88 16.78 3.42
CA LEU A 60 -1.35 17.26 2.14
C LEU A 60 -2.14 16.68 0.95
N MET A 61 -2.51 15.40 0.97
CA MET A 61 -3.30 14.77 -0.10
C MET A 61 -4.70 15.37 -0.21
N VAL A 62 -5.33 15.71 0.91
CA VAL A 62 -6.62 16.42 0.93
C VAL A 62 -6.48 17.85 0.36
N THR A 63 -5.36 18.52 0.67
CA THR A 63 -5.11 19.89 0.19
C THR A 63 -4.72 19.92 -1.29
N CYS A 64 -3.98 18.90 -1.74
CA CYS A 64 -3.36 18.80 -3.06
C CYS A 64 -3.73 17.48 -3.76
N PRO A 65 -5.01 17.25 -4.09
CA PRO A 65 -5.46 15.95 -4.61
C PRO A 65 -4.79 15.59 -5.95
N GLU A 66 -4.52 16.59 -6.80
CA GLU A 66 -3.84 16.39 -8.10
C GLU A 66 -2.40 15.89 -7.95
N ASN A 67 -1.76 16.12 -6.81
CA ASN A 67 -0.37 15.73 -6.54
C ASN A 67 -0.27 14.61 -5.50
N ALA A 68 -1.39 13.95 -5.15
CA ALA A 68 -1.42 12.94 -4.09
C ALA A 68 -0.44 11.78 -4.34
N VAL A 69 -0.33 11.30 -5.59
CA VAL A 69 0.64 10.27 -5.98
C VAL A 69 2.09 10.75 -5.80
N GLN A 70 2.39 12.01 -6.13
CA GLN A 70 3.72 12.59 -5.97
C GLN A 70 4.07 12.78 -4.49
N ILE A 71 3.10 13.22 -3.67
CA ILE A 71 3.23 13.32 -2.21
C ILE A 71 3.52 11.95 -1.61
N ALA A 72 2.77 10.92 -1.99
CA ALA A 72 3.00 9.54 -1.55
C ALA A 72 4.41 9.05 -1.90
N ALA A 73 4.82 9.24 -3.16
CA ALA A 73 6.14 8.83 -3.62
C ALA A 73 7.26 9.56 -2.86
N LEU A 74 7.13 10.87 -2.66
CA LEU A 74 8.13 11.65 -1.93
C LEU A 74 8.21 11.24 -0.46
N ALA A 75 7.07 11.07 0.22
CA ALA A 75 7.02 10.61 1.59
C ALA A 75 7.62 9.20 1.76
N SER A 76 7.37 8.30 0.81
CA SER A 76 7.90 6.94 0.79
C SER A 76 9.41 6.92 0.56
N ASN A 77 9.93 7.84 -0.26
CA ASN A 77 11.38 8.01 -0.42
C ASN A 77 12.05 8.53 0.87
N LEU A 78 11.36 9.38 1.64
CA LEU A 78 11.87 9.86 2.93
C LEU A 78 11.84 8.76 4.00
N ASN A 79 10.80 7.93 4.01
CA ASN A 79 10.63 6.84 4.98
C ASN A 79 10.14 5.55 4.30
N PRO A 80 11.05 4.77 3.67
CA PRO A 80 10.70 3.56 2.94
C PRO A 80 10.06 2.46 3.79
N SER A 81 10.25 2.50 5.11
CA SER A 81 9.61 1.56 6.04
C SER A 81 8.13 1.81 6.23
N LEU A 82 7.61 2.96 5.78
CA LEU A 82 6.20 3.36 5.90
C LEU A 82 5.49 3.42 4.54
N THR A 83 6.11 2.91 3.47
CA THR A 83 5.56 2.98 2.11
C THR A 83 4.15 2.43 2.05
N ARG A 84 3.90 1.23 2.60
CA ARG A 84 2.57 0.64 2.60
C ARG A 84 1.55 1.57 3.27
N GLU A 85 1.83 2.06 4.47
CA GLU A 85 0.94 2.93 5.24
C GLU A 85 0.68 4.26 4.52
N ILE A 86 1.69 4.85 3.89
CA ILE A 86 1.57 6.07 3.08
C ILE A 86 0.62 5.83 1.90
N TYR A 87 0.78 4.71 1.20
CA TYR A 87 -0.08 4.39 0.07
C TYR A 87 -1.49 3.93 0.50
N LEU A 88 -1.66 3.36 1.69
CA LEU A 88 -3.00 3.13 2.27
C LEU A 88 -3.76 4.45 2.46
N VAL A 89 -3.07 5.50 2.90
CA VAL A 89 -3.65 6.86 2.98
C VAL A 89 -4.02 7.38 1.58
N LEU A 90 -3.21 7.10 0.55
CA LEU A 90 -3.55 7.48 -0.83
C LEU A 90 -4.82 6.78 -1.34
N PHE A 91 -5.04 5.51 -0.95
CA PHE A 91 -6.13 4.68 -1.44
C PHE A 91 -7.41 4.74 -0.59
N SER A 92 -7.42 5.43 0.56
CA SER A 92 -8.53 5.42 1.52
C SER A 92 -9.84 5.98 0.96
N ASP A 93 -9.75 7.05 0.17
CA ASP A 93 -10.93 7.83 -0.27
C ASP A 93 -11.12 7.81 -1.80
N VAL A 94 -10.62 6.77 -2.45
CA VAL A 94 -10.66 6.63 -3.91
C VAL A 94 -11.88 5.83 -4.33
N VAL A 95 -12.64 6.35 -5.29
CA VAL A 95 -13.76 5.62 -5.89
C VAL A 95 -13.26 4.45 -6.75
N ASP A 96 -13.99 3.35 -6.73
CA ASP A 96 -13.63 2.07 -7.36
C ASP A 96 -13.21 2.19 -8.83
N ASP A 97 -13.95 2.99 -9.62
CA ASP A 97 -13.67 3.19 -11.05
C ASP A 97 -12.30 3.83 -11.34
N GLN A 98 -11.73 4.56 -10.37
CA GLN A 98 -10.43 5.23 -10.50
C GLN A 98 -9.31 4.44 -9.82
N ARG A 99 -9.65 3.50 -8.95
CA ARG A 99 -8.71 2.79 -8.07
C ARG A 99 -7.68 1.98 -8.86
N VAL A 100 -8.10 1.29 -9.92
CA VAL A 100 -7.20 0.48 -10.77
C VAL A 100 -6.16 1.36 -11.45
N GLN A 101 -6.59 2.47 -12.07
CA GLN A 101 -5.68 3.40 -12.74
C GLN A 101 -4.74 4.08 -11.73
N LEU A 102 -5.27 4.49 -10.59
CA LEU A 102 -4.46 5.07 -9.52
C LEU A 102 -3.40 4.08 -9.01
N ALA A 103 -3.73 2.79 -8.89
CA ALA A 103 -2.77 1.76 -8.51
C ALA A 103 -1.61 1.66 -9.51
N VAL A 104 -1.90 1.68 -10.81
CA VAL A 104 -0.87 1.69 -11.86
C VAL A 104 0.02 2.94 -11.75
N ASP A 105 -0.58 4.12 -11.58
CA ASP A 105 0.18 5.38 -11.49
C ASP A 105 1.01 5.46 -10.20
N ALA A 106 0.49 4.94 -9.09
CA ALA A 106 1.18 4.79 -7.81
C ALA A 106 2.39 3.85 -7.90
N VAL A 107 2.24 2.69 -8.54
CA VAL A 107 3.34 1.73 -8.74
C VAL A 107 4.40 2.31 -9.68
N ARG A 108 3.98 3.09 -10.69
CA ARG A 108 4.90 3.76 -11.62
C ARG A 108 5.71 4.88 -10.95
N SER A 109 5.13 5.57 -9.98
CA SER A 109 5.77 6.73 -9.33
C SER A 109 6.84 6.36 -8.29
N ILE A 110 6.95 5.08 -7.93
CA ILE A 110 7.89 4.60 -6.92
C ILE A 110 9.02 3.73 -7.51
N VAL A 111 10.10 3.60 -6.75
CA VAL A 111 11.24 2.72 -7.06
C VAL A 111 10.84 1.25 -6.98
N GLN A 112 11.52 0.40 -7.75
CA GLN A 112 11.14 -1.01 -7.95
C GLN A 112 11.02 -1.78 -6.63
N GLU A 113 11.93 -1.53 -5.69
CA GLU A 113 12.02 -2.23 -4.40
C GLU A 113 10.79 -2.02 -3.51
N GLN A 114 10.03 -0.96 -3.76
CA GLN A 114 8.86 -0.55 -2.98
C GLN A 114 7.53 -0.85 -3.68
N ARG A 115 7.56 -1.30 -4.95
CA ARG A 115 6.35 -1.52 -5.75
C ARG A 115 5.42 -2.56 -5.14
N ALA A 116 5.98 -3.59 -4.52
CA ALA A 116 5.20 -4.63 -3.85
C ALA A 116 4.37 -4.06 -2.69
N ASP A 117 4.92 -3.15 -1.88
CA ASP A 117 4.21 -2.49 -0.79
C ASP A 117 3.06 -1.62 -1.31
N VAL A 118 3.24 -0.99 -2.48
CA VAL A 118 2.20 -0.19 -3.13
C VAL A 118 1.07 -1.07 -3.67
N VAL A 119 1.39 -2.18 -4.35
CA VAL A 119 0.39 -3.14 -4.83
C VAL A 119 -0.39 -3.73 -3.65
N GLN A 120 0.32 -4.09 -2.57
CA GLN A 120 -0.29 -4.58 -1.35
C GLN A 120 -1.27 -3.56 -0.76
N ALA A 121 -0.87 -2.29 -0.62
CA ALA A 121 -1.74 -1.22 -0.11
C ALA A 121 -2.96 -0.98 -1.01
N ALA A 122 -2.78 -1.02 -2.33
CA ALA A 122 -3.85 -0.83 -3.31
C ALA A 122 -4.95 -1.89 -3.15
N ILE A 123 -4.53 -3.15 -3.01
CA ILE A 123 -5.43 -4.31 -2.89
C ILE A 123 -6.09 -4.36 -1.52
N GLU A 124 -5.35 -4.06 -0.46
CA GLU A 124 -5.88 -4.01 0.91
C GLU A 124 -6.99 -2.95 1.05
N SER A 125 -6.86 -1.84 0.34
CA SER A 125 -7.87 -0.78 0.33
C SER A 125 -9.00 -1.01 -0.68
N ALA A 126 -8.89 -2.03 -1.53
CA ALA A 126 -9.85 -2.32 -2.59
C ALA A 126 -10.90 -3.36 -2.16
N PRO A 127 -12.12 -3.29 -2.71
CA PRO A 127 -13.03 -4.43 -2.68
C PRO A 127 -12.41 -5.63 -3.43
N GLN A 128 -12.73 -6.85 -2.99
CA GLN A 128 -12.11 -8.09 -3.49
C GLN A 128 -12.31 -8.29 -5.00
N GLU A 129 -13.41 -7.78 -5.55
CA GLU A 129 -13.74 -7.87 -6.97
C GLU A 129 -12.76 -7.08 -7.86
N LEU A 130 -12.06 -6.09 -7.30
CA LEU A 130 -11.07 -5.28 -8.03
C LEU A 130 -9.64 -5.81 -7.90
N ALA A 131 -9.37 -6.75 -7.00
CA ALA A 131 -8.01 -7.24 -6.76
C ALA A 131 -7.39 -7.81 -8.05
N GLN A 132 -8.12 -8.63 -8.80
CA GLN A 132 -7.66 -9.16 -10.08
C GLN A 132 -7.44 -8.04 -11.12
N ALA A 133 -8.33 -7.06 -11.19
CA ALA A 133 -8.20 -5.94 -12.13
C ALA A 133 -6.94 -5.09 -11.85
N ILE A 134 -6.59 -4.90 -10.57
CA ILE A 134 -5.34 -4.24 -10.15
C ILE A 134 -4.13 -5.08 -10.57
N VAL A 135 -4.14 -6.39 -10.30
CA VAL A 135 -3.06 -7.31 -10.71
C VAL A 135 -2.83 -7.27 -12.21
N ASP A 136 -3.90 -7.38 -12.99
CA ASP A 136 -3.85 -7.36 -14.46
C ASP A 136 -3.32 -6.04 -14.99
N ALA A 137 -3.82 -4.91 -14.47
CA ALA A 137 -3.40 -3.59 -14.94
C ALA A 137 -1.93 -3.29 -14.63
N VAL A 138 -1.44 -3.68 -13.45
CA VAL A 138 -0.03 -3.49 -13.08
C VAL A 138 0.89 -4.39 -13.92
N ALA A 139 0.47 -5.62 -14.20
CA ALA A 139 1.20 -6.55 -15.05
C ALA A 139 1.22 -6.11 -16.52
N GLU A 140 0.09 -5.65 -17.06
CA GLU A 140 -0.03 -5.11 -18.42
C GLU A 140 0.86 -3.87 -18.61
N ALA A 141 0.95 -3.02 -17.58
CA ALA A 141 1.84 -1.87 -17.58
C ALA A 141 3.34 -2.24 -17.51
N GLY A 142 3.69 -3.51 -17.31
CA GLY A 142 5.06 -4.00 -17.25
C GLY A 142 5.85 -3.44 -16.07
N LEU A 143 5.16 -3.08 -14.99
CA LEU A 143 5.78 -2.37 -13.86
C LEU A 143 6.41 -3.32 -12.83
N MET A 144 6.06 -4.60 -12.83
CA MET A 144 6.53 -5.54 -11.82
C MET A 144 6.41 -6.97 -12.36
N ASP A 145 7.18 -7.91 -11.82
CA ASP A 145 7.07 -9.31 -12.25
C ASP A 145 5.68 -9.86 -11.87
N PRO A 146 4.97 -10.56 -12.78
CA PRO A 146 3.66 -11.15 -12.50
C PRO A 146 3.61 -11.96 -11.20
N THR A 147 4.68 -12.72 -10.90
CA THR A 147 4.76 -13.52 -9.68
C THR A 147 4.82 -12.63 -8.44
N GLU A 148 5.63 -11.57 -8.48
CA GLU A 148 5.73 -10.62 -7.36
C GLU A 148 4.42 -9.85 -7.16
N ILE A 149 3.70 -9.53 -8.24
CA ILE A 149 2.39 -8.88 -8.18
C ILE A 149 1.39 -9.79 -7.45
N ILE A 150 1.36 -11.08 -7.79
CA ILE A 150 0.47 -12.07 -7.16
C ILE A 150 0.82 -12.22 -5.66
N ILE A 151 2.11 -12.29 -5.32
CA ILE A 151 2.56 -12.36 -3.92
C ILE A 151 2.10 -11.12 -3.14
N ALA A 152 2.31 -9.93 -3.71
CA ALA A 152 1.87 -8.67 -3.11
C ALA A 152 0.34 -8.59 -2.98
N ALA A 153 -0.40 -9.09 -3.96
CA ALA A 153 -1.86 -9.16 -3.94
C ALA A 153 -2.38 -10.04 -2.80
N ILE A 154 -1.81 -11.23 -2.66
CA ILE A 154 -2.16 -12.14 -1.56
C ILE A 154 -1.79 -11.52 -0.21
N ALA A 155 -0.63 -10.87 -0.12
CA ALA A 155 -0.21 -10.13 1.08
C ALA A 155 -1.14 -8.95 1.41
N GLY A 156 -1.75 -8.34 0.40
CA GLY A 156 -2.81 -7.32 0.50
C GLY A 156 -4.18 -7.88 0.86
N GLY A 157 -4.31 -9.20 0.99
CA GLY A 157 -5.56 -9.85 1.37
C GLY A 157 -6.46 -10.23 0.20
N ALA A 158 -5.96 -10.25 -1.04
CA ALA A 158 -6.70 -10.85 -2.14
C ALA A 158 -6.90 -12.35 -1.91
N ASP A 159 -8.09 -12.86 -2.23
CA ASP A 159 -8.37 -14.30 -2.19
C ASP A 159 -7.50 -15.07 -3.22
N PRO A 160 -6.63 -16.00 -2.78
CA PRO A 160 -5.81 -16.79 -3.70
C PRO A 160 -6.62 -17.65 -4.68
N GLY A 161 -7.90 -17.93 -4.38
CA GLY A 161 -8.79 -18.64 -5.28
C GLY A 161 -9.34 -17.79 -6.42
N SER A 162 -9.30 -16.47 -6.29
CA SER A 162 -9.81 -15.51 -7.28
C SER A 162 -8.70 -14.83 -8.09
N ILE A 163 -7.47 -14.78 -7.55
CA ILE A 163 -6.30 -14.24 -8.26
C ILE A 163 -5.68 -15.30 -9.17
N THR A 164 -5.49 -14.95 -10.44
CA THR A 164 -4.83 -15.80 -11.44
C THR A 164 -3.62 -15.09 -12.04
N GLU A 165 -2.74 -15.85 -12.70
CA GLU A 165 -1.64 -15.24 -13.44
C GLU A 165 -2.18 -14.24 -14.46
N PRO A 166 -1.70 -12.98 -14.44
CA PRO A 166 -2.20 -11.96 -15.34
C PRO A 166 -1.97 -12.42 -16.78
N THR A 167 -3.05 -12.42 -17.56
CA THR A 167 -3.00 -12.86 -18.94
C THR A 167 -2.35 -11.77 -19.77
N ALA A 168 -1.03 -11.80 -19.89
CA ALA A 168 -0.29 -10.88 -20.74
C ALA A 168 -0.81 -10.99 -22.18
N ALA A 169 -1.57 -10.00 -22.64
CA ALA A 169 -1.88 -9.80 -24.04
C ALA A 169 -0.60 -9.40 -24.79
N GLY A 170 0.33 -10.33 -25.00
CA GLY A 170 1.62 -9.98 -25.60
C GLY A 170 2.67 -11.08 -25.75
N ILE A 171 2.55 -12.23 -25.09
CA ILE A 171 3.27 -13.45 -25.51
C ILE A 171 2.25 -14.58 -25.53
N ALA A 172 2.10 -15.20 -26.69
CA ALA A 172 1.23 -16.35 -26.88
C ALA A 172 1.79 -17.55 -26.10
N THR A 173 1.50 -17.62 -24.81
CA THR A 173 1.60 -18.86 -24.05
C THR A 173 0.27 -19.59 -24.26
N PRO A 174 0.26 -20.75 -24.94
CA PRO A 174 -0.97 -21.51 -25.10
C PRO A 174 -1.51 -21.93 -23.70
N PRO A 175 -2.83 -22.10 -23.56
CA PRO A 175 -3.44 -22.41 -22.26
C PRO A 175 -2.82 -23.69 -21.67
N PRO A 176 -2.75 -23.81 -20.32
CA PRO A 176 -2.29 -25.04 -19.70
C PRO A 176 -3.17 -26.19 -20.19
N ILE A 177 -2.55 -27.17 -20.86
CA ILE A 177 -3.21 -28.41 -21.19
C ILE A 177 -3.59 -29.05 -19.85
N ALA A 178 -4.90 -29.10 -19.56
CA ALA A 178 -5.42 -29.95 -18.52
C ALA A 178 -4.90 -31.36 -18.78
N LEU A 179 -3.95 -31.83 -17.96
CA LEU A 179 -3.59 -33.24 -17.96
C LEU A 179 -4.84 -33.99 -17.51
N ALA A 180 -5.56 -34.54 -18.49
CA ALA A 180 -6.47 -35.65 -18.23
C ALA A 180 -5.67 -36.70 -17.44
N PRO A 181 -6.18 -37.21 -16.30
CA PRO A 181 -5.48 -38.22 -15.53
C PRO A 181 -5.37 -39.47 -16.40
N GLY A 182 -4.15 -39.74 -16.88
CA GLY A 182 -3.83 -40.94 -17.62
C GLY A 182 -3.36 -40.68 -19.04
N LEU A 183 -2.20 -40.03 -19.19
CA LEU A 183 -1.26 -40.31 -20.29
C LEU A 183 0.16 -39.96 -19.79
N THR A 184 0.87 -40.98 -19.32
CA THR A 184 2.31 -40.96 -19.07
C THR A 184 3.04 -40.92 -20.41
N ASN A 185 3.59 -39.75 -20.77
CA ASN A 185 4.45 -39.61 -21.94
C ASN A 185 5.77 -38.93 -21.52
N THR A 186 6.66 -39.76 -20.98
CA THR A 186 8.08 -39.85 -21.34
C THR A 186 8.85 -38.53 -21.55
N PHE A 187 9.73 -38.25 -20.60
CA PHE A 187 10.95 -37.46 -20.79
C PHE A 187 11.68 -37.90 -22.07
N GLY A 188 11.81 -36.98 -23.02
CA GLY A 188 12.60 -37.17 -24.24
C GLY A 188 13.86 -36.30 -24.23
N THR A 189 14.76 -36.51 -23.27
CA THR A 189 16.19 -36.34 -23.55
C THR A 189 16.69 -37.68 -24.09
N GLY A 190 17.45 -37.63 -25.17
CA GLY A 190 17.68 -38.78 -26.04
C GLY A 190 18.40 -39.99 -25.42
N ASN A 191 18.29 -41.08 -26.20
CA ASN A 191 19.19 -42.23 -26.31
C ASN A 191 19.03 -43.38 -25.30
N GLY A 192 18.46 -44.50 -25.76
CA GLY A 192 18.54 -45.79 -25.06
C GLY A 192 17.70 -46.90 -25.71
N ASN A 193 18.37 -47.95 -26.17
CA ASN A 193 17.85 -49.14 -26.86
C ASN A 193 16.98 -50.07 -25.99
N GLY A 194 16.09 -50.83 -26.66
CA GLY A 194 15.49 -52.10 -26.20
C GLY A 194 14.01 -51.94 -25.84
N GLY A 195 13.03 -52.58 -26.48
CA GLY A 195 12.99 -53.90 -27.10
C GLY A 195 12.15 -54.84 -26.21
N GLY A 196 10.90 -55.12 -26.59
CA GLY A 196 10.09 -56.16 -25.92
C GLY A 196 8.57 -55.95 -25.99
N THR A 197 7.90 -56.83 -26.72
CA THR A 197 6.46 -56.91 -27.04
C THR A 197 5.61 -57.64 -25.98
N ALA A 198 4.31 -57.31 -25.87
CA ALA A 198 3.11 -58.20 -25.81
C ALA A 198 1.91 -57.47 -25.15
N SER A 199 0.85 -57.06 -25.88
CA SER A 199 -0.38 -57.77 -26.31
C SER A 199 -1.54 -57.67 -25.28
N PRO A 200 -2.78 -57.34 -25.71
CA PRO A 200 -3.86 -56.90 -24.82
C PRO A 200 -4.75 -58.04 -24.32
N ASN A 201 -5.34 -57.85 -23.15
CA ASN A 201 -6.59 -58.47 -22.69
C ASN A 201 -7.46 -57.39 -22.04
#